data_AF-A0A2T7WSX8-F1
#
_entry.id   AF-A0A2T7WSX8-F1
#
_cell.length_a   1.000
_cell.length_b   1.000
_cell.length_c   1.000
_cell.angle_alpha   90.00
_cell.angle_beta   90.00
_cell.angle_gamma   90.00
#
_symmetry.space_group_name_H-M   'P 1'
#
loop_
_entity.id
_entity.type
_entity.pdbx_description
1 polymer ?
#
loop_
_entity_poly.entity_id
_entity_poly.type
_entity_poly.pdbx_seq_one_letter_code
_entity_poly.pdbx_strand_id
1 'polypeptide(L)'
;MTTLPAGLELRPLHIPAHIDDPDAADFREMVRLRNLVYEEISGHTDESIPADELLPAFQPRPEVKRFSWIAVFRGEVVGRAGLDLPQEEGARTASWLIELRRSSWGHGIGRAAFARIEQIARAEGRSVLHTWAEHPAAQGPTLSAPTGYGSVPEDHAARFLLASGCTLEQIVRVSTLDLAENGSRLRDLLTAAEAAAVGYRVVQWTLPTPDEFVDRFAWMKSRMATDAPSAGLEHDEEVWDAARLRRHEATYLDAGRHMLVTAAQRVDTGELAAFNELVIGKDRTAATGQEDTLVVAAHRGHRLGMLVKCAGLLAWRDVAPDSPRVITYNAEENRPMLSINEAIGFAPISYEGVWKKVLD
;
A
#
# COMPACT_ATOMS: atom_id res chain seq x y z
N MET A 1 22.71 14.45 -19.89
CA MET A 1 21.31 14.91 -19.74
C MET A 1 20.54 14.42 -20.95
N THR A 2 19.65 13.46 -20.77
CA THR A 2 18.77 13.00 -21.84
C THR A 2 17.82 14.15 -22.18
N THR A 3 17.80 14.58 -23.44
CA THR A 3 16.82 15.56 -23.90
C THR A 3 15.43 14.96 -23.74
N LEU A 4 14.51 15.72 -23.13
CA LEU A 4 13.11 15.30 -23.03
C LEU A 4 12.53 15.13 -24.45
N PRO A 5 11.63 14.16 -24.67
CA PRO A 5 10.84 14.08 -25.89
C PRO A 5 10.20 15.43 -26.23
N ALA A 6 10.13 15.75 -27.52
CA ALA A 6 9.53 17.01 -27.96
C ALA A 6 8.07 17.12 -27.46
N GLY A 7 7.76 18.22 -26.78
CA GLY A 7 6.44 18.46 -26.19
C GLY A 7 6.20 17.80 -24.84
N LEU A 8 7.20 17.12 -24.25
CA LEU A 8 7.14 16.65 -22.87
C LEU A 8 7.70 17.70 -21.90
N GLU A 9 6.94 17.97 -20.85
CA GLU A 9 7.37 18.66 -19.64
C GLU A 9 7.14 17.73 -18.44
N LEU A 10 8.19 17.48 -17.65
CA LEU A 10 8.08 16.85 -16.34
C LEU A 10 8.04 17.97 -15.30
N ARG A 11 6.83 18.48 -15.04
CA ARG A 11 6.63 19.63 -14.16
C ARG A 11 6.65 19.18 -12.71
N PRO A 12 7.52 19.74 -11.84
CA PRO A 12 7.47 19.47 -10.41
C PRO A 12 6.08 19.80 -9.85
N LEU A 13 5.54 18.88 -9.07
CA LEU A 13 4.23 19.05 -8.47
C LEU A 13 4.37 19.88 -7.20
N HIS A 14 3.71 21.03 -7.18
CA HIS A 14 3.50 21.81 -5.96
C HIS A 14 2.46 21.12 -5.08
N ILE A 15 2.75 20.97 -3.78
CA ILE A 15 1.82 20.40 -2.80
C ILE A 15 1.16 21.57 -2.07
N PRO A 16 -0.15 21.80 -2.26
CA PRO A 16 -0.84 22.92 -1.63
C PRO A 16 -1.00 22.70 -0.12
N ALA A 17 -1.20 23.78 0.63
CA ALA A 17 -1.50 23.67 2.05
C ALA A 17 -2.93 23.13 2.27
N HIS A 18 -3.90 23.67 1.51
CA HIS A 18 -5.28 23.19 1.49
C HIS A 18 -5.73 22.85 0.08
N ILE A 19 -6.62 21.87 -0.03
CA ILE A 19 -7.11 21.44 -1.33
C ILE A 19 -7.92 22.53 -2.05
N ASP A 20 -8.49 23.49 -1.32
CA ASP A 20 -9.32 24.57 -1.85
C ASP A 20 -8.49 25.77 -2.34
N ASP A 21 -7.19 25.79 -2.06
CA ASP A 21 -6.33 26.90 -2.43
C ASP A 21 -6.21 27.07 -3.96
N PRO A 22 -5.97 28.30 -4.45
CA PRO A 22 -5.80 28.56 -5.89
C PRO A 22 -4.62 27.80 -6.52
N ASP A 23 -3.59 27.47 -5.73
CA ASP A 23 -2.39 26.76 -6.18
C ASP A 23 -2.57 25.22 -6.21
N ALA A 24 -3.71 24.70 -5.77
CA ALA A 24 -4.00 23.26 -5.74
C ALA A 24 -4.39 22.66 -7.11
N ALA A 25 -4.41 23.46 -8.19
CA ALA A 25 -4.87 23.01 -9.51
C ALA A 25 -4.10 21.79 -10.04
N ASP A 26 -2.77 21.85 -10.04
CA ASP A 26 -1.93 20.73 -10.52
C ASP A 26 -2.05 19.50 -9.61
N PHE A 27 -2.28 19.68 -8.30
CA PHE A 27 -2.50 18.58 -7.37
C PHE A 27 -3.83 17.88 -7.62
N ARG A 28 -4.94 18.65 -7.76
CA ARG A 28 -6.25 18.10 -8.12
C ARG A 28 -6.20 17.34 -9.44
N GLU A 29 -5.51 17.89 -10.44
CA GLU A 29 -5.36 17.25 -11.74
C GLU A 29 -4.50 15.97 -11.64
N MET A 30 -3.41 15.99 -10.88
CA MET A 30 -2.63 14.78 -10.59
C MET A 30 -3.48 13.67 -9.96
N VAL A 31 -4.32 13.99 -8.97
CA VAL A 31 -5.20 13.00 -8.32
C VAL A 31 -6.23 12.45 -9.30
N ARG A 32 -6.86 13.33 -10.09
CA ARG A 32 -7.80 12.92 -11.14
C ARG A 32 -7.13 11.94 -12.11
N LEU A 33 -5.91 12.24 -12.57
CA LEU A 33 -5.17 11.37 -13.47
C LEU A 33 -4.75 10.05 -12.83
N ARG A 34 -4.33 10.06 -11.55
CA ARG A 34 -4.02 8.84 -10.79
C ARG A 34 -5.22 7.89 -10.78
N ASN A 35 -6.39 8.37 -10.35
CA ASN A 35 -7.60 7.54 -10.27
C ASN A 35 -7.98 6.98 -11.64
N LEU A 36 -7.87 7.81 -12.67
CA LEU A 36 -8.07 7.43 -14.06
C LEU A 36 -7.09 6.37 -14.58
N VAL A 37 -5.83 6.38 -14.14
CA VAL A 37 -4.85 5.34 -14.49
C VAL A 37 -5.18 4.04 -13.77
N TYR A 38 -5.54 4.10 -12.49
CA TYR A 38 -5.88 2.91 -11.70
C TYR A 38 -7.14 2.23 -12.21
N GLU A 39 -8.15 3.01 -12.62
CA GLU A 39 -9.34 2.48 -13.29
C GLU A 39 -9.01 1.86 -14.66
N GLU A 40 -8.10 2.46 -15.45
CA GLU A 40 -7.64 1.85 -16.71
C GLU A 40 -6.97 0.50 -16.48
N ILE A 41 -6.20 0.34 -15.39
CA ILE A 41 -5.48 -0.88 -15.04
C ILE A 41 -6.45 -1.95 -14.51
N SER A 42 -7.15 -1.65 -13.41
CA SER A 42 -7.97 -2.62 -12.67
C SER A 42 -9.35 -2.87 -13.27
N GLY A 43 -9.88 -1.90 -14.04
CA GLY A 43 -11.25 -1.94 -14.57
C GLY A 43 -12.32 -1.58 -13.55
N HIS A 44 -11.94 -1.07 -12.37
CA HIS A 44 -12.84 -0.61 -11.32
C HIS A 44 -12.28 0.61 -10.59
N THR A 45 -13.10 1.23 -9.74
CA THR A 45 -12.72 2.45 -9.00
C THR A 45 -12.35 2.21 -7.54
N ASP A 46 -12.14 0.96 -7.13
CA ASP A 46 -11.99 0.60 -5.71
C ASP A 46 -10.82 1.32 -4.99
N GLU A 47 -9.78 1.73 -5.71
CA GLU A 47 -8.64 2.50 -5.18
C GLU A 47 -8.69 4.01 -5.47
N SER A 48 -9.83 4.48 -5.99
CA SER A 48 -10.04 5.91 -6.23
C SER A 48 -10.09 6.66 -4.92
N ILE A 49 -9.37 7.77 -4.86
CA ILE A 49 -9.32 8.63 -3.68
C ILE A 49 -9.57 10.08 -4.08
N PRO A 50 -10.44 10.82 -3.38
CA PRO A 50 -10.60 12.25 -3.57
C PRO A 50 -9.30 13.02 -3.27
N ALA A 51 -9.11 14.17 -3.92
CA ALA A 51 -7.86 14.92 -3.79
C ALA A 51 -7.63 15.48 -2.38
N ASP A 52 -8.71 15.86 -1.70
CA ASP A 52 -8.68 16.32 -0.32
C ASP A 52 -8.34 15.20 0.67
N GLU A 53 -8.74 13.96 0.37
CA GLU A 53 -8.34 12.77 1.15
C GLU A 53 -6.89 12.35 0.86
N LEU A 54 -6.38 12.56 -0.35
CA LEU A 54 -5.00 12.20 -0.69
C LEU A 54 -3.96 13.23 -0.21
N LEU A 55 -4.35 14.51 -0.13
CA LEU A 55 -3.44 15.63 0.18
C LEU A 55 -2.62 15.43 1.47
N PRO A 56 -3.19 14.99 2.61
CA PRO A 56 -2.42 14.79 3.84
C PRO A 56 -1.25 13.80 3.68
N ALA A 57 -1.39 12.78 2.83
CA ALA A 57 -0.31 11.82 2.56
C ALA A 57 0.84 12.41 1.72
N PHE A 58 0.66 13.59 1.12
CA PHE A 58 1.68 14.33 0.37
C PHE A 58 2.32 15.46 1.18
N GLN A 59 1.81 15.77 2.38
CA GLN A 59 2.42 16.79 3.22
C GLN A 59 3.85 16.38 3.65
N PRO A 60 4.78 17.33 3.78
CA PRO A 60 6.14 17.04 4.19
C PRO A 60 6.21 16.31 5.53
N ARG A 61 7.07 15.29 5.60
CA ARG A 61 7.30 14.48 6.80
C ARG A 61 8.78 14.23 7.00
N PRO A 62 9.28 14.15 8.24
CA PRO A 62 10.70 13.94 8.49
C PRO A 62 11.20 12.56 8.04
N GLU A 63 10.34 11.55 7.97
CA GLU A 63 10.71 10.17 7.61
C GLU A 63 10.92 9.98 6.10
N VAL A 64 10.35 10.84 5.26
CA VAL A 64 10.41 10.66 3.81
C VAL A 64 10.61 11.99 3.08
N LYS A 65 11.65 12.04 2.25
CA LYS A 65 11.83 13.11 1.28
C LYS A 65 11.20 12.69 -0.04
N ARG A 66 10.11 13.37 -0.40
CA ARG A 66 9.32 13.10 -1.60
C ARG A 66 9.63 14.08 -2.72
N PHE A 67 9.76 13.55 -3.93
CA PHE A 67 9.71 14.30 -5.17
C PHE A 67 8.51 13.82 -5.99
N SER A 68 7.79 14.76 -6.60
CA SER A 68 6.60 14.46 -7.40
C SER A 68 6.57 15.33 -8.64
N TRP A 69 6.10 14.76 -9.74
CA TRP A 69 5.94 15.45 -11.02
C TRP A 69 4.63 15.06 -11.67
N ILE A 70 4.05 15.99 -12.41
CA ILE A 70 3.07 15.69 -13.46
C ILE A 70 3.79 15.62 -14.81
N ALA A 71 3.38 14.66 -15.63
CA ALA A 71 3.84 14.55 -17.01
C ALA A 71 2.86 15.31 -17.91
N VAL A 72 3.29 16.45 -18.44
CA VAL A 72 2.52 17.25 -19.41
C VAL A 72 3.05 16.93 -20.80
N PHE A 73 2.23 16.35 -21.66
CA PHE A 73 2.60 16.01 -23.02
C PHE A 73 1.69 16.72 -24.01
N ARG A 74 2.30 17.57 -24.86
CA ARG A 74 1.59 18.39 -25.87
C ARG A 74 0.47 19.25 -25.27
N GLY A 75 0.68 19.76 -24.07
CA GLY A 75 -0.26 20.64 -23.36
C GLY A 75 -1.27 19.93 -22.46
N GLU A 76 -1.28 18.59 -22.42
CA GLU A 76 -2.20 17.81 -21.60
C GLU A 76 -1.47 17.07 -20.47
N VAL A 77 -2.06 16.99 -19.29
CA VAL A 77 -1.54 16.13 -18.21
C VAL A 77 -1.89 14.68 -18.54
N VAL A 78 -0.86 13.86 -18.77
CA VAL A 78 -1.02 12.46 -19.21
C VAL A 78 -0.63 11.44 -18.15
N GLY A 79 -0.13 11.89 -17.01
CA GLY A 79 0.23 11.02 -15.90
C GLY A 79 1.11 11.70 -14.87
N ARG A 80 1.73 10.90 -14.00
CA ARG A 80 2.59 11.36 -12.90
C ARG A 80 3.83 10.49 -12.74
N ALA A 81 4.83 11.07 -12.08
CA ALA A 81 6.01 10.37 -11.61
C ALA A 81 6.28 10.75 -10.15
N GLY A 82 6.83 9.83 -9.38
CA GLY A 82 7.14 10.05 -7.97
C GLY A 82 8.40 9.33 -7.55
N LEU A 83 9.08 9.88 -6.55
CA LEU A 83 10.25 9.31 -5.90
C LEU A 83 10.19 9.63 -4.41
N ASP A 84 10.15 8.58 -3.59
CA ASP A 84 10.14 8.64 -2.14
C ASP A 84 11.45 8.10 -1.58
N LEU A 85 12.11 8.92 -0.77
CA LEU A 85 13.39 8.59 -0.16
C LEU A 85 13.23 8.51 1.36
N PRO A 86 13.26 7.31 1.96
CA PRO A 86 13.39 7.15 3.40
C PRO A 86 14.56 7.99 3.94
N GLN A 87 14.42 8.55 5.14
CA GLN A 87 15.38 9.49 5.75
C GLN A 87 16.11 8.92 6.98
N GLU A 88 15.86 7.65 7.27
CA GLU A 88 16.50 6.85 8.29
C GLU A 88 18.02 6.81 8.07
N GLU A 89 18.78 6.73 9.17
CA GLU A 89 20.24 6.68 9.10
C GLU A 89 20.70 5.44 8.31
N GLY A 90 21.54 5.67 7.30
CA GLY A 90 22.01 4.59 6.43
C GLY A 90 21.00 4.13 5.38
N ALA A 91 19.89 4.85 5.16
CA ALA A 91 18.90 4.52 4.14
C ALA A 91 19.52 4.42 2.74
N ARG A 92 19.35 3.26 2.10
CA ARG A 92 19.90 2.96 0.76
C ARG A 92 18.82 2.87 -0.31
N THR A 93 17.56 2.79 0.11
CA THR A 93 16.45 2.49 -0.78
C THR A 93 15.74 3.75 -1.27
N ALA A 94 14.98 3.59 -2.35
CA ALA A 94 14.03 4.58 -2.83
C ALA A 94 12.85 3.90 -3.51
N SER A 95 11.64 4.28 -3.14
CA SER A 95 10.42 3.85 -3.82
C SER A 95 10.10 4.82 -4.94
N TRP A 96 9.72 4.33 -6.12
CA TRP A 96 9.36 5.19 -7.23
C TRP A 96 8.11 4.70 -7.94
N LEU A 97 7.47 5.60 -8.68
CA LEU A 97 6.34 5.28 -9.56
C LEU A 97 6.39 6.10 -10.84
N ILE A 98 5.86 5.51 -11.90
CA ILE A 98 5.54 6.19 -13.16
C ILE A 98 4.19 5.65 -13.62
N GLU A 99 3.18 6.51 -13.58
CA GLU A 99 1.80 6.16 -13.90
C GLU A 99 1.35 7.05 -15.06
N LEU A 100 1.09 6.43 -16.22
CA LEU A 100 0.75 7.13 -17.46
C LEU A 100 -0.54 6.55 -18.04
N ARG A 101 -1.42 7.41 -18.53
CA ARG A 101 -2.60 6.99 -19.31
C ARG A 101 -2.18 6.15 -20.50
N ARG A 102 -2.90 5.08 -20.79
CA ARG A 102 -2.61 4.16 -21.92
C ARG A 102 -2.46 4.87 -23.26
N SER A 103 -3.26 5.92 -23.47
CA SER A 103 -3.23 6.76 -24.69
C SER A 103 -1.90 7.50 -24.89
N SER A 104 -1.09 7.66 -23.85
CA SER A 104 0.20 8.37 -23.90
C SER A 104 1.42 7.46 -24.01
N TRP A 105 1.22 6.14 -23.95
CA TRP A 105 2.30 5.15 -24.05
C TRP A 105 3.04 5.20 -25.39
N GLY A 106 4.28 4.70 -25.40
CA GLY A 106 5.08 4.62 -26.63
C GLY A 106 5.77 5.92 -27.07
N HIS A 107 5.60 7.03 -26.34
CA HIS A 107 6.21 8.33 -26.69
C HIS A 107 7.52 8.65 -25.94
N GLY A 108 8.09 7.68 -25.23
CA GLY A 108 9.34 7.87 -24.46
C GLY A 108 9.19 8.61 -23.13
N ILE A 109 7.96 8.96 -22.71
CA ILE A 109 7.67 9.69 -21.47
C ILE A 109 8.19 8.93 -20.24
N GLY A 110 7.83 7.65 -20.10
CA GLY A 110 8.27 6.84 -18.97
C GLY A 110 9.80 6.71 -18.90
N ARG A 111 10.48 6.57 -20.05
CA ARG A 111 11.96 6.53 -20.09
C ARG A 111 12.58 7.85 -19.62
N ALA A 112 12.00 8.98 -20.02
CA ALA A 112 12.47 10.30 -19.60
C ALA A 112 12.25 10.54 -18.10
N ALA A 113 11.08 10.16 -17.58
CA ALA A 113 10.76 10.25 -16.16
C ALA A 113 11.68 9.35 -15.32
N PHE A 114 11.90 8.10 -15.74
CA PHE A 114 12.78 7.17 -15.03
C PHE A 114 14.23 7.65 -15.00
N ALA A 115 14.76 8.18 -16.12
CA ALA A 115 16.10 8.75 -16.14
C ALA A 115 16.26 9.92 -15.14
N ARG A 116 15.20 10.72 -14.93
CA ARG A 116 15.20 11.79 -13.93
C ARG A 116 15.18 11.24 -12.50
N ILE A 117 14.36 10.23 -12.25
CA ILE A 117 14.28 9.52 -10.97
C ILE A 117 15.66 8.94 -10.60
N GLU A 118 16.29 8.21 -11.52
CA GLU A 118 17.62 7.62 -11.31
C GLU A 118 18.69 8.68 -11.03
N GLN A 119 18.64 9.83 -11.70
CA GLN A 119 19.58 10.91 -11.47
C GLN A 119 19.44 11.47 -10.04
N ILE A 120 18.21 11.70 -9.58
CA ILE A 120 17.95 12.24 -8.24
C ILE A 120 18.31 11.20 -7.18
N ALA A 121 17.91 9.94 -7.36
CA ALA A 121 18.24 8.87 -6.43
C ALA A 121 19.76 8.75 -6.21
N ARG A 122 20.57 8.77 -7.29
CA ARG A 122 22.04 8.78 -7.16
C ARG A 122 22.56 10.02 -6.43
N ALA A 123 22.03 11.20 -6.77
CA ALA A 123 22.45 12.44 -6.12
C ALA A 123 22.12 12.47 -4.63
N GLU A 124 21.07 11.77 -4.22
CA GLU A 124 20.62 11.61 -2.83
C GLU A 124 21.24 10.37 -2.16
N GLY A 125 22.21 9.71 -2.80
CA GLY A 125 22.96 8.59 -2.23
C GLY A 125 22.21 7.26 -2.15
N ARG A 126 21.15 7.08 -2.94
CA ARG A 126 20.38 5.83 -2.98
C ARG A 126 20.96 4.88 -4.01
N SER A 127 21.07 3.60 -3.63
CA SER A 127 21.65 2.53 -4.45
C SER A 127 20.63 1.46 -4.85
N VAL A 128 19.45 1.43 -4.22
CA VAL A 128 18.40 0.45 -4.53
C VAL A 128 17.09 1.17 -4.83
N LEU A 129 16.58 1.01 -6.04
CA LEU A 129 15.27 1.49 -6.44
C LEU A 129 14.27 0.33 -6.44
N HIS A 130 13.08 0.54 -5.91
CA HIS A 130 11.99 -0.43 -6.04
C HIS A 130 10.66 0.25 -6.42
N THR A 131 9.80 -0.50 -7.10
CA THR A 131 8.46 -0.05 -7.51
C THR A 131 7.50 -1.23 -7.55
N TRP A 132 6.21 -0.93 -7.37
CA TRP A 132 5.13 -1.89 -7.54
C TRP A 132 4.39 -1.56 -8.83
N ALA A 133 4.02 -2.60 -9.58
CA ALA A 133 3.20 -2.45 -10.77
C ALA A 133 2.14 -3.55 -10.78
N GLU A 134 0.88 -3.16 -10.83
CA GLU A 134 -0.21 -4.09 -11.05
C GLU A 134 -0.21 -4.58 -12.50
N HIS A 135 -0.36 -5.89 -12.65
CA HIS A 135 -0.40 -6.59 -13.92
C HIS A 135 -1.71 -7.37 -14.04
N PRO A 136 -2.76 -6.78 -14.65
CA PRO A 136 -4.02 -7.45 -14.91
C PRO A 136 -3.80 -8.74 -15.71
N ALA A 137 -4.59 -9.77 -15.42
CA ALA A 137 -4.49 -11.05 -16.11
C ALA A 137 -4.59 -10.87 -17.63
N ALA A 138 -3.58 -11.35 -18.36
CA ALA A 138 -3.51 -11.28 -19.80
C ALA A 138 -3.00 -12.61 -20.38
N GLN A 139 -3.41 -12.91 -21.61
CA GLN A 139 -2.87 -14.05 -22.34
C GLN A 139 -1.46 -13.73 -22.86
N GLY A 140 -0.60 -14.75 -22.92
CA GLY A 140 0.74 -14.65 -23.50
C GLY A 140 1.86 -15.08 -22.55
N PRO A 141 3.10 -14.66 -22.84
CA PRO A 141 4.24 -14.93 -21.97
C PRO A 141 4.05 -14.35 -20.57
N THR A 142 4.61 -15.03 -19.58
CA THR A 142 4.58 -14.61 -18.17
C THR A 142 5.98 -14.62 -17.60
N LEU A 143 6.22 -13.77 -16.60
CA LEU A 143 7.43 -13.70 -15.80
C LEU A 143 7.14 -14.27 -14.42
N SER A 144 7.87 -15.31 -14.02
CA SER A 144 7.76 -15.89 -12.68
C SER A 144 8.66 -15.14 -11.70
N ALA A 145 8.20 -14.92 -10.47
CA ALA A 145 9.06 -14.36 -9.43
C ALA A 145 10.16 -15.36 -9.02
N PRO A 146 11.36 -14.86 -8.66
CA PRO A 146 12.47 -15.69 -8.20
C PRO A 146 12.17 -16.39 -6.86
N THR A 147 11.16 -15.95 -6.12
CA THR A 147 10.66 -16.62 -4.90
C THR A 147 10.07 -18.00 -5.19
N GLY A 148 9.70 -18.28 -6.45
CA GLY A 148 9.00 -19.49 -6.86
C GLY A 148 7.47 -19.43 -6.68
N TYR A 149 6.93 -18.28 -6.28
CA TYR A 149 5.51 -18.08 -6.02
C TYR A 149 4.92 -17.03 -6.96
N GLY A 150 3.94 -17.44 -7.77
CA GLY A 150 3.21 -16.56 -8.68
C GLY A 150 3.98 -16.18 -9.95
N SER A 151 3.25 -15.52 -10.85
CA SER A 151 3.78 -14.91 -12.06
C SER A 151 2.93 -13.72 -12.46
N VAL A 152 3.50 -12.84 -13.27
CA VAL A 152 2.79 -11.72 -13.91
C VAL A 152 2.92 -11.83 -15.42
N PRO A 153 1.93 -11.35 -16.20
CA PRO A 153 2.08 -11.22 -17.65
C PRO A 153 3.28 -10.36 -18.04
N GLU A 154 3.94 -10.70 -19.14
CA GLU A 154 4.95 -9.84 -19.76
C GLU A 154 4.27 -8.71 -20.56
N ASP A 155 3.50 -7.87 -19.86
CA ASP A 155 2.68 -6.79 -20.42
C ASP A 155 3.50 -5.52 -20.74
N HIS A 156 2.81 -4.41 -21.02
CA HIS A 156 3.47 -3.14 -21.32
C HIS A 156 4.33 -2.63 -20.15
N ALA A 157 3.85 -2.73 -18.91
CA ALA A 157 4.55 -2.26 -17.73
C ALA A 157 5.77 -3.15 -17.44
N ALA A 158 5.61 -4.48 -17.50
CA ALA A 158 6.70 -5.43 -17.31
C ALA A 158 7.84 -5.22 -18.33
N ARG A 159 7.50 -5.05 -19.62
CA ARG A 159 8.50 -4.76 -20.66
C ARG A 159 9.21 -3.42 -20.44
N PHE A 160 8.49 -2.39 -19.97
CA PHE A 160 9.10 -1.11 -19.62
C PHE A 160 10.08 -1.25 -18.44
N LEU A 161 9.71 -1.99 -17.41
CA LEU A 161 10.53 -2.20 -16.20
C LEU A 161 11.80 -2.99 -16.52
N LEU A 162 11.67 -4.09 -17.29
CA LEU A 162 12.80 -4.85 -17.80
C LEU A 162 13.74 -3.97 -18.66
N ALA A 163 13.18 -3.20 -19.59
CA ALA A 163 13.96 -2.29 -20.45
C ALA A 163 14.59 -1.11 -19.69
N SER A 164 14.13 -0.85 -18.47
CA SER A 164 14.69 0.15 -17.55
C SER A 164 15.77 -0.45 -16.65
N GLY A 165 16.07 -1.75 -16.79
CA GLY A 165 17.07 -2.47 -16.01
C GLY A 165 16.54 -2.94 -14.65
N CYS A 166 15.22 -3.01 -14.47
CA CYS A 166 14.63 -3.59 -13.27
C CYS A 166 14.49 -5.11 -13.41
N THR A 167 14.57 -5.82 -12.29
CA THR A 167 14.30 -7.24 -12.16
C THR A 167 13.03 -7.45 -11.33
N LEU A 168 12.24 -8.47 -11.68
CA LEU A 168 11.10 -8.89 -10.88
C LEU A 168 11.62 -9.64 -9.64
N GLU A 169 11.17 -9.24 -8.46
CA GLU A 169 11.64 -9.81 -7.18
C GLU A 169 10.56 -10.62 -6.47
N GLN A 170 9.33 -10.13 -6.45
CA GLN A 170 8.23 -10.71 -5.68
C GLN A 170 6.91 -10.50 -6.42
N ILE A 171 5.95 -11.41 -6.22
CA ILE A 171 4.55 -11.21 -6.60
C ILE A 171 3.74 -10.87 -5.36
N VAL A 172 2.90 -9.86 -5.46
CA VAL A 172 1.85 -9.53 -4.49
C VAL A 172 0.50 -9.88 -5.09
N ARG A 173 -0.33 -10.64 -4.38
CA ARG A 173 -1.69 -10.96 -4.78
C ARG A 173 -2.65 -9.93 -4.21
N VAL A 174 -3.49 -9.39 -5.07
CA VAL A 174 -4.61 -8.53 -4.72
C VAL A 174 -5.86 -9.39 -4.60
N SER A 175 -6.53 -9.34 -3.44
CA SER A 175 -7.72 -10.15 -3.18
C SER A 175 -8.87 -9.29 -2.68
N THR A 176 -10.10 -9.70 -3.02
CA THR A 176 -11.33 -9.06 -2.55
C THR A 176 -12.17 -10.01 -1.70
N LEU A 177 -12.94 -9.46 -0.77
CA LEU A 177 -13.96 -10.16 0.01
C LEU A 177 -15.28 -9.40 -0.05
N ASP A 178 -16.36 -10.08 -0.45
CA ASP A 178 -17.72 -9.60 -0.25
C ASP A 178 -18.15 -9.84 1.22
N LEU A 179 -18.39 -8.75 1.97
CA LEU A 179 -18.76 -8.81 3.38
C LEU A 179 -20.22 -9.25 3.60
N ALA A 180 -21.11 -8.99 2.64
CA ALA A 180 -22.51 -9.36 2.74
C ALA A 180 -22.66 -10.88 2.64
N GLU A 181 -21.93 -11.51 1.73
CA GLU A 181 -22.01 -12.95 1.45
C GLU A 181 -21.31 -13.83 2.50
N ASN A 182 -20.31 -13.30 3.23
CA ASN A 182 -19.44 -14.11 4.10
C ASN A 182 -19.75 -13.99 5.61
N GLY A 183 -20.84 -13.33 6.00
CA GLY A 183 -21.13 -13.02 7.41
C GLY A 183 -21.27 -14.24 8.34
N SER A 184 -21.89 -15.34 7.89
CA SER A 184 -22.00 -16.58 8.69
C SER A 184 -20.64 -17.26 8.87
N ARG A 185 -19.90 -17.41 7.77
CA ARG A 185 -18.54 -17.97 7.76
C ARG A 185 -17.61 -17.22 8.71
N LEU A 186 -17.64 -15.89 8.70
CA LEU A 186 -16.85 -15.06 9.62
C LEU A 186 -17.13 -15.36 11.09
N ARG A 187 -18.41 -15.55 11.47
CA ARG A 187 -18.79 -15.88 12.85
C ARG A 187 -18.32 -17.27 13.27
N ASP A 188 -18.41 -18.25 12.38
CA ASP A 188 -17.94 -19.61 12.65
C ASP A 188 -16.40 -19.63 12.84
N LEU A 189 -15.68 -18.93 11.95
CA LEU A 189 -14.22 -18.81 12.04
C LEU A 189 -13.78 -18.04 13.28
N LEU A 190 -14.50 -16.98 13.65
CA LEU A 190 -14.24 -16.22 14.87
C LEU A 190 -14.39 -17.12 16.10
N THR A 191 -15.50 -17.84 16.21
CA THR A 191 -15.77 -18.77 17.34
C THR A 191 -14.64 -19.80 17.49
N ALA A 192 -14.20 -20.39 16.37
CA ALA A 192 -13.09 -21.35 16.37
C ALA A 192 -11.74 -20.70 16.72
N ALA A 193 -11.51 -19.45 16.31
CA ALA A 193 -10.30 -18.71 16.67
C ALA A 193 -10.27 -18.32 18.15
N GLU A 194 -11.39 -17.88 18.72
CA GLU A 194 -11.55 -17.58 20.14
C GLU A 194 -11.25 -18.80 21.02
N ALA A 195 -11.75 -19.98 20.63
CA ALA A 195 -11.48 -21.22 21.35
C ALA A 195 -9.99 -21.61 21.36
N ALA A 196 -9.22 -21.22 20.34
CA ALA A 196 -7.78 -21.48 20.25
C ALA A 196 -6.92 -20.38 20.89
N ALA A 197 -7.43 -19.16 20.96
CA ALA A 197 -6.73 -17.97 21.48
C ALA A 197 -6.86 -17.86 23.00
N VAL A 198 -6.74 -18.98 23.73
CA VAL A 198 -6.82 -19.00 25.19
C VAL A 198 -5.74 -18.08 25.79
N GLY A 199 -6.15 -17.23 26.74
CA GLY A 199 -5.26 -16.24 27.37
C GLY A 199 -5.13 -14.93 26.59
N TYR A 200 -5.84 -14.78 25.48
CA TYR A 200 -5.94 -13.53 24.72
C TYR A 200 -7.37 -13.00 24.74
N ARG A 201 -7.51 -11.68 24.58
CA ARG A 201 -8.79 -11.00 24.36
C ARG A 201 -8.68 -10.06 23.17
N VAL A 202 -9.79 -9.81 22.48
CA VAL A 202 -9.85 -8.79 21.43
C VAL A 202 -10.04 -7.42 22.09
N VAL A 203 -9.29 -6.43 21.61
CA VAL A 203 -9.46 -5.00 21.90
C VAL A 203 -9.55 -4.25 20.57
N GLN A 204 -10.38 -3.22 20.51
CA GLN A 204 -10.67 -2.48 19.28
C GLN A 204 -10.73 -0.99 19.56
N TRP A 205 -10.24 -0.20 18.60
CA TRP A 205 -10.37 1.25 18.62
C TRP A 205 -10.39 1.80 17.20
N THR A 206 -11.13 2.89 17.02
CA THR A 206 -10.96 3.77 15.87
C THR A 206 -9.84 4.75 16.20
N LEU A 207 -9.08 5.19 15.18
CA LEU A 207 -8.10 6.24 15.36
C LEU A 207 -8.71 7.51 16.01
N PRO A 208 -7.96 8.22 16.86
CA PRO A 208 -6.57 7.94 17.25
C PRO A 208 -6.44 6.76 18.24
N THR A 209 -5.26 6.11 18.25
CA THR A 209 -4.97 5.04 19.22
C THR A 209 -5.08 5.58 20.65
N PRO A 210 -5.83 4.91 21.56
CA PRO A 210 -5.91 5.30 22.96
C PRO A 210 -4.53 5.36 23.61
N ASP A 211 -4.29 6.32 24.51
CA ASP A 211 -2.97 6.56 25.12
C ASP A 211 -2.37 5.30 25.76
N GLU A 212 -3.20 4.43 26.35
CA GLU A 212 -2.75 3.17 26.97
C GLU A 212 -2.15 2.13 26.00
N PHE A 213 -2.40 2.31 24.69
CA PHE A 213 -1.95 1.41 23.62
C PHE A 213 -0.85 2.02 22.74
N VAL A 214 -0.61 3.34 22.79
CA VAL A 214 0.31 4.05 21.88
C VAL A 214 1.69 3.40 21.81
N ASP A 215 2.36 3.23 22.96
CA ASP A 215 3.72 2.68 22.99
C ASP A 215 3.76 1.22 22.53
N ARG A 216 2.75 0.43 22.92
CA ARG A 216 2.64 -0.99 22.55
C ARG A 216 2.37 -1.15 21.06
N PHE A 217 1.53 -0.29 20.49
CA PHE A 217 1.16 -0.34 19.08
C PHE A 217 2.27 0.19 18.18
N ALA A 218 2.97 1.26 18.60
CA ALA A 218 4.18 1.73 17.93
C ALA A 218 5.25 0.62 17.89
N TRP A 219 5.45 -0.08 19.01
CA TRP A 219 6.33 -1.24 19.04
C TRP A 219 5.88 -2.35 18.07
N MET A 220 4.58 -2.64 17.96
CA MET A 220 4.09 -3.62 16.98
C MET A 220 4.38 -3.19 15.53
N LYS A 221 4.20 -1.91 15.19
CA LYS A 221 4.48 -1.39 13.84
C LYS A 221 5.96 -1.56 13.46
N SER A 222 6.91 -1.34 14.39
CA SER A 222 8.34 -1.59 14.09
C SER A 222 8.66 -3.06 13.81
N ARG A 223 7.88 -4.00 14.34
CA ARG A 223 8.08 -5.44 14.09
C ARG A 223 7.70 -5.86 12.67
N MET A 224 6.99 -5.03 11.90
CA MET A 224 6.60 -5.38 10.54
C MET A 224 7.81 -5.64 9.63
N ALA A 225 8.87 -4.84 9.75
CA ALA A 225 10.08 -5.00 8.94
C ALA A 225 10.77 -6.37 9.14
N THR A 226 10.61 -6.99 10.30
CA THR A 226 11.29 -8.24 10.67
C THR A 226 10.38 -9.46 10.68
N ASP A 227 9.11 -9.27 11.02
CA ASP A 227 8.17 -10.37 11.24
C ASP A 227 7.26 -10.62 10.02
N ALA A 228 7.14 -9.66 9.10
CA ALA A 228 6.46 -9.85 7.82
C ALA A 228 7.42 -10.47 6.77
N PRO A 229 6.95 -11.42 5.93
CA PRO A 229 7.77 -11.93 4.84
C PRO A 229 8.11 -10.82 3.83
N SER A 230 9.40 -10.59 3.60
CA SER A 230 9.90 -9.56 2.67
C SER A 230 10.58 -10.12 1.41
N ALA A 231 10.72 -11.46 1.28
CA ALA A 231 11.42 -12.13 0.17
C ALA A 231 12.75 -11.52 -0.30
N GLY A 232 13.53 -10.96 0.63
CA GLY A 232 14.81 -10.33 0.29
C GLY A 232 14.69 -8.95 -0.35
N LEU A 233 13.49 -8.35 -0.37
CA LEU A 233 13.32 -6.92 -0.63
C LEU A 233 14.01 -6.13 0.48
N GLU A 234 14.97 -5.30 0.07
CA GLU A 234 15.64 -4.37 0.97
C GLU A 234 14.63 -3.30 1.39
N HIS A 235 14.29 -3.32 2.69
CA HIS A 235 13.55 -2.26 3.36
C HIS A 235 14.50 -1.64 4.39
N ASP A 236 14.54 -0.31 4.46
CA ASP A 236 15.27 0.36 5.52
C ASP A 236 14.56 0.13 6.86
N GLU A 237 15.31 -0.11 7.93
CA GLU A 237 14.73 -0.41 9.25
C GLU A 237 14.06 0.84 9.81
N GLU A 238 12.74 0.78 9.99
CA GLU A 238 11.96 1.89 10.51
C GLU A 238 11.88 1.87 12.03
N VAL A 239 12.28 2.98 12.66
CA VAL A 239 12.06 3.20 14.08
C VAL A 239 10.65 3.75 14.30
N TRP A 240 9.83 3.01 15.05
CA TRP A 240 8.49 3.43 15.45
C TRP A 240 8.44 3.79 16.94
N ASP A 241 8.26 5.07 17.21
CA ASP A 241 7.96 5.61 18.53
C ASP A 241 6.51 6.16 18.57
N ALA A 242 6.07 6.57 19.76
CA ALA A 242 4.77 7.20 19.97
C ALA A 242 4.54 8.40 19.04
N ALA A 243 5.57 9.22 18.82
CA ALA A 243 5.45 10.42 18.00
C ALA A 243 5.25 10.09 16.51
N ARG A 244 5.99 9.10 15.97
CA ARG A 244 5.81 8.59 14.61
C ARG A 244 4.45 7.94 14.44
N LEU A 245 3.98 7.18 15.43
CA LEU A 245 2.62 6.63 15.41
C LEU A 245 1.58 7.76 15.32
N ARG A 246 1.66 8.80 16.16
CA ARG A 246 0.75 9.95 16.09
C ARG A 246 0.79 10.67 14.74
N ARG A 247 1.98 10.84 14.15
CA ARG A 247 2.12 11.42 12.79
C ARG A 247 1.50 10.53 11.72
N HIS A 248 1.64 9.21 11.85
CA HIS A 248 1.00 8.25 10.95
C HIS A 248 -0.53 8.29 11.07
N GLU A 249 -1.08 8.37 12.28
CA GLU A 249 -2.53 8.50 12.49
C GLU A 249 -3.08 9.82 11.94
N ALA A 250 -2.32 10.91 12.08
CA ALA A 250 -2.70 12.22 11.57
C ALA A 250 -2.96 12.20 10.06
N THR A 251 -2.23 11.41 9.27
CA THR A 251 -2.46 11.33 7.81
C THR A 251 -3.85 10.77 7.47
N TYR A 252 -4.40 9.89 8.29
CA TYR A 252 -5.76 9.36 8.12
C TYR A 252 -6.81 10.32 8.69
N LEU A 253 -6.55 10.87 9.88
CA LEU A 253 -7.47 11.78 10.57
C LEU A 253 -7.66 13.09 9.79
N ASP A 254 -6.58 13.69 9.30
CA ASP A 254 -6.60 14.91 8.49
C ASP A 254 -7.26 14.66 7.12
N ALA A 255 -7.14 13.44 6.60
CA ALA A 255 -7.83 13.01 5.39
C ALA A 255 -9.32 12.71 5.65
N GLY A 256 -9.79 12.75 6.89
CA GLY A 256 -11.15 12.35 7.26
C GLY A 256 -11.45 10.87 7.00
N ARG A 257 -10.41 10.05 6.84
CA ARG A 257 -10.52 8.60 6.63
C ARG A 257 -10.80 7.93 7.96
N HIS A 258 -11.63 6.89 7.92
CA HIS A 258 -11.93 6.10 9.10
C HIS A 258 -11.07 4.85 9.10
N MET A 259 -10.38 4.59 10.21
CA MET A 259 -9.62 3.35 10.39
C MET A 259 -10.01 2.69 11.72
N LEU A 260 -10.32 1.39 11.65
CA LEU A 260 -10.52 0.51 12.80
C LEU A 260 -9.29 -0.37 12.96
N VAL A 261 -8.67 -0.27 14.14
CA VAL A 261 -7.65 -1.21 14.58
C VAL A 261 -8.32 -2.27 15.44
N THR A 262 -8.09 -3.54 15.09
CA THR A 262 -8.49 -4.69 15.90
C THR A 262 -7.25 -5.44 16.34
N ALA A 263 -7.03 -5.55 17.64
CA ALA A 263 -5.84 -6.18 18.20
C ALA A 263 -6.19 -7.32 19.17
N ALA A 264 -5.31 -8.32 19.22
CA ALA A 264 -5.33 -9.35 20.24
C ALA A 264 -4.38 -8.95 21.38
N GLN A 265 -4.91 -8.85 22.59
CA GLN A 265 -4.15 -8.52 23.79
C GLN A 265 -4.04 -9.75 24.70
N ARG A 266 -2.85 -10.03 25.19
CA ARG A 266 -2.62 -11.06 26.20
C ARG A 266 -3.19 -10.62 27.55
N VAL A 267 -3.99 -11.46 28.21
CA VAL A 267 -4.81 -11.06 29.37
C VAL A 267 -3.98 -10.83 30.64
N ASP A 268 -2.93 -11.62 30.85
CA ASP A 268 -2.06 -11.57 32.04
C ASP A 268 -1.06 -10.39 32.01
N THR A 269 -0.51 -10.06 30.85
CA THR A 269 0.52 -9.02 30.69
C THR A 269 -0.02 -7.72 30.10
N GLY A 270 -1.15 -7.77 29.39
CA GLY A 270 -1.66 -6.64 28.62
C GLY A 270 -0.87 -6.36 27.33
N GLU A 271 0.07 -7.21 26.93
CA GLU A 271 0.84 -7.06 25.69
C GLU A 271 -0.06 -7.22 24.46
N LEU A 272 0.19 -6.43 23.41
CA LEU A 272 -0.47 -6.63 22.12
C LEU A 272 0.32 -7.66 21.30
N ALA A 273 -0.39 -8.67 20.79
CA ALA A 273 0.20 -9.87 20.18
C ALA A 273 -0.10 -10.01 18.68
N ALA A 274 -1.21 -9.44 18.22
CA ALA A 274 -1.59 -9.37 16.82
C ALA A 274 -2.45 -8.14 16.57
N PHE A 275 -2.47 -7.62 15.35
CA PHE A 275 -3.39 -6.57 14.94
C PHE A 275 -3.81 -6.72 13.47
N ASN A 276 -4.94 -6.11 13.13
CA ASN A 276 -5.46 -5.92 11.79
C ASN A 276 -6.06 -4.52 11.68
N GLU A 277 -5.81 -3.86 10.56
CA GLU A 277 -6.35 -2.53 10.25
C GLU A 277 -7.34 -2.60 9.06
N LEU A 278 -8.50 -1.97 9.23
CA LEU A 278 -9.45 -1.73 8.15
C LEU A 278 -9.63 -0.22 7.99
N VAL A 279 -9.63 0.25 6.75
CA VAL A 279 -9.72 1.68 6.42
C VAL A 279 -10.72 1.92 5.30
N ILE A 280 -11.43 3.05 5.38
CA ILE A 280 -12.29 3.55 4.31
C ILE A 280 -12.23 5.07 4.26
N GLY A 281 -12.51 5.63 3.08
CA GLY A 281 -12.61 7.07 2.85
C GLY A 281 -13.83 7.72 3.53
N LYS A 282 -14.06 9.00 3.24
CA LYS A 282 -15.27 9.72 3.70
C LYS A 282 -16.53 9.13 3.08
N ASP A 283 -16.43 8.71 1.82
CA ASP A 283 -17.45 7.91 1.16
C ASP A 283 -17.39 6.46 1.64
N ARG A 284 -18.28 6.12 2.57
CA ARG A 284 -18.36 4.77 3.16
C ARG A 284 -19.08 3.75 2.28
N THR A 285 -19.47 4.14 1.06
CA THR A 285 -20.01 3.24 0.03
C THR A 285 -18.94 2.74 -0.94
N ALA A 286 -17.72 3.29 -0.85
CA ALA A 286 -16.56 2.82 -1.60
C ALA A 286 -16.00 1.50 -1.02
N ALA A 287 -15.04 0.90 -1.73
CA ALA A 287 -14.35 -0.29 -1.23
C ALA A 287 -13.55 0.00 0.04
N THR A 288 -13.57 -0.95 0.97
CA THR A 288 -12.74 -0.91 2.18
C THR A 288 -11.34 -1.43 1.86
N GLY A 289 -10.30 -0.75 2.31
CA GLY A 289 -8.94 -1.28 2.34
C GLY A 289 -8.70 -2.06 3.64
N GLN A 290 -8.08 -3.23 3.54
CA GLN A 290 -7.45 -3.88 4.68
C GLN A 290 -5.95 -3.73 4.55
N GLU A 291 -5.40 -2.90 5.43
CA GLU A 291 -3.99 -2.54 5.51
C GLU A 291 -3.24 -3.65 6.29
N ASP A 292 -2.38 -3.24 7.21
CA ASP A 292 -1.47 -4.12 7.91
C ASP A 292 -2.19 -5.20 8.74
N THR A 293 -1.69 -6.42 8.63
CA THR A 293 -2.03 -7.51 9.55
C THR A 293 -0.75 -8.17 10.03
N LEU A 294 -0.52 -8.12 11.34
CA LEU A 294 0.68 -8.70 11.95
C LEU A 294 0.31 -9.65 13.08
N VAL A 295 1.05 -10.76 13.18
CA VAL A 295 1.13 -11.59 14.39
C VAL A 295 2.60 -11.64 14.80
N VAL A 296 2.88 -11.08 15.98
CA VAL A 296 4.22 -11.04 16.56
C VAL A 296 4.76 -12.46 16.70
N ALA A 297 6.01 -12.68 16.31
CA ALA A 297 6.58 -14.03 16.20
C ALA A 297 6.41 -14.88 17.46
N ALA A 298 6.61 -14.29 18.64
CA ALA A 298 6.50 -14.96 19.94
C ALA A 298 5.07 -15.42 20.30
N HIS A 299 4.04 -14.91 19.61
CA HIS A 299 2.63 -15.22 19.87
C HIS A 299 1.98 -16.03 18.73
N ARG A 300 2.77 -16.55 17.79
CA ARG A 300 2.27 -17.41 16.71
C ARG A 300 1.81 -18.77 17.26
N GLY A 301 0.95 -19.45 16.49
CA GLY A 301 0.39 -20.76 16.89
C GLY A 301 -0.95 -20.71 17.63
N HIS A 302 -1.43 -19.51 17.99
CA HIS A 302 -2.70 -19.32 18.74
C HIS A 302 -3.88 -18.84 17.86
N ARG A 303 -3.79 -19.00 16.53
CA ARG A 303 -4.78 -18.50 15.55
C ARG A 303 -5.09 -16.99 15.64
N LEU A 304 -4.21 -16.18 16.22
CA LEU A 304 -4.47 -14.75 16.46
C LEU A 304 -4.72 -13.95 15.18
N GLY A 305 -4.07 -14.28 14.06
CA GLY A 305 -4.33 -13.63 12.78
C GLY A 305 -5.78 -13.85 12.30
N MET A 306 -6.30 -15.07 12.46
CA MET A 306 -7.71 -15.37 12.15
C MET A 306 -8.65 -14.61 13.10
N LEU A 307 -8.29 -14.57 14.39
CA LEU A 307 -9.06 -13.88 15.43
C LEU A 307 -9.25 -12.40 15.10
N VAL A 308 -8.16 -11.65 14.89
CA VAL A 308 -8.22 -10.19 14.68
C VAL A 308 -8.88 -9.83 13.34
N LYS A 309 -8.70 -10.63 12.29
CA LYS A 309 -9.36 -10.40 11.00
C LYS A 309 -10.85 -10.66 11.07
N CYS A 310 -11.29 -11.78 11.64
CA CYS A 310 -12.72 -12.08 11.72
C CYS A 310 -13.44 -11.09 12.64
N ALA A 311 -12.87 -10.78 13.80
CA ALA A 311 -13.43 -9.79 14.72
C ALA A 311 -13.48 -8.39 14.08
N GLY A 312 -12.42 -8.00 13.38
CA GLY A 312 -12.37 -6.72 12.66
C GLY A 312 -13.42 -6.63 11.56
N LEU A 313 -13.50 -7.62 10.67
CA LEU A 313 -14.46 -7.64 9.55
C LEU A 313 -15.93 -7.69 10.02
N LEU A 314 -16.20 -8.35 11.14
CA LEU A 314 -17.54 -8.36 11.74
C LEU A 314 -17.90 -7.00 12.35
N ALA A 315 -17.01 -6.40 13.13
CA ALA A 315 -17.22 -5.06 13.70
C ALA A 315 -17.29 -3.97 12.62
N TRP A 316 -16.57 -4.14 11.52
CA TRP A 316 -16.52 -3.17 10.43
C TRP A 316 -17.88 -2.94 9.75
N ARG A 317 -18.80 -3.92 9.83
CA ARG A 317 -20.16 -3.76 9.30
C ARG A 317 -20.94 -2.64 9.98
N ASP A 318 -20.60 -2.27 11.21
CA ASP A 318 -21.22 -1.13 11.90
C ASP A 318 -20.61 0.21 11.45
N VAL A 319 -19.40 0.18 10.89
CA VAL A 319 -18.69 1.37 10.40
C VAL A 319 -19.05 1.68 8.95
N ALA A 320 -18.98 0.68 8.07
CA ALA A 320 -19.17 0.80 6.63
C ALA A 320 -20.13 -0.30 6.12
N PRO A 321 -21.41 -0.26 6.51
CA PRO A 321 -22.39 -1.29 6.13
C PRO A 321 -22.62 -1.40 4.62
N ASP A 322 -22.43 -0.29 3.89
CA ASP A 322 -22.69 -0.18 2.46
C ASP A 322 -21.43 -0.36 1.60
N SER A 323 -20.26 -0.63 2.22
CA SER A 323 -19.03 -0.94 1.49
C SER A 323 -19.20 -2.26 0.72
N PRO A 324 -19.03 -2.28 -0.61
CA PRO A 324 -19.35 -3.46 -1.43
C PRO A 324 -18.36 -4.60 -1.23
N ARG A 325 -17.11 -4.30 -0.90
CA ARG A 325 -16.06 -5.32 -0.70
C ARG A 325 -14.89 -4.77 0.12
N VAL A 326 -14.08 -5.68 0.64
CA VAL A 326 -12.79 -5.40 1.28
C VAL A 326 -11.66 -5.85 0.35
N ILE A 327 -10.66 -5.01 0.15
CA ILE A 327 -9.47 -5.28 -0.68
C ILE A 327 -8.25 -5.46 0.20
N THR A 328 -7.37 -6.38 -0.17
CA THR A 328 -6.11 -6.58 0.53
C THR A 328 -5.02 -7.09 -0.40
N TYR A 329 -3.78 -6.83 0.00
CA TYR A 329 -2.55 -7.12 -0.75
C TYR A 329 -1.66 -8.02 0.10
N ASN A 330 -1.19 -9.13 -0.46
CA ASN A 330 -0.27 -10.02 0.26
C ASN A 330 0.77 -10.60 -0.68
N ALA A 331 2.04 -10.63 -0.25
CA ALA A 331 3.08 -11.36 -0.95
C ALA A 331 2.67 -12.83 -1.17
N GLU A 332 2.89 -13.34 -2.38
CA GLU A 332 2.39 -14.63 -2.82
C GLU A 332 3.03 -15.80 -2.04
N GLU A 333 4.25 -15.62 -1.55
CA GLU A 333 4.94 -16.55 -0.66
C GLU A 333 4.49 -16.47 0.81
N ASN A 334 3.69 -15.46 1.21
CA ASN A 334 3.14 -15.34 2.56
C ASN A 334 1.98 -16.31 2.77
N ARG A 335 2.32 -17.59 2.74
CA ARG A 335 1.35 -18.67 2.78
C ARG A 335 0.49 -18.69 4.06
N PRO A 336 1.03 -18.39 5.26
CA PRO A 336 0.19 -18.29 6.45
C PRO A 336 -0.91 -17.24 6.34
N MET A 337 -0.60 -16.03 5.84
CA MET A 337 -1.60 -14.95 5.73
C MET A 337 -2.62 -15.24 4.64
N LEU A 338 -2.16 -15.70 3.47
CA LEU A 338 -3.06 -16.13 2.40
C LEU A 338 -4.01 -17.23 2.87
N SER A 339 -3.60 -18.13 3.78
CA SER A 339 -4.45 -19.25 4.22
C SER A 339 -5.56 -18.77 5.13
N ILE A 340 -5.29 -17.71 5.89
CA ILE A 340 -6.32 -17.03 6.67
C ILE A 340 -7.31 -16.35 5.72
N ASN A 341 -6.81 -15.63 4.71
CA ASN A 341 -7.64 -14.91 3.74
C ASN A 341 -8.56 -15.85 2.94
N GLU A 342 -8.00 -16.90 2.36
CA GLU A 342 -8.74 -17.90 1.59
C GLU A 342 -9.80 -18.61 2.45
N ALA A 343 -9.47 -18.93 3.71
CA ALA A 343 -10.44 -19.52 4.63
C ALA A 343 -11.58 -18.56 4.99
N ILE A 344 -11.29 -17.26 5.13
CA ILE A 344 -12.31 -16.21 5.31
C ILE A 344 -13.19 -16.06 4.06
N GLY A 345 -12.64 -16.28 2.87
CA GLY A 345 -13.35 -16.19 1.59
C GLY A 345 -12.82 -15.10 0.66
N PHE A 346 -11.66 -14.51 0.96
CA PHE A 346 -11.00 -13.62 0.00
C PHE A 346 -10.64 -14.38 -1.28
N ALA A 347 -10.92 -13.77 -2.42
CA ALA A 347 -10.62 -14.31 -3.74
C ALA A 347 -9.66 -13.38 -4.50
N PRO A 348 -8.66 -13.93 -5.22
CA PRO A 348 -7.73 -13.13 -6.02
C PRO A 348 -8.45 -12.43 -7.17
N ILE A 349 -8.07 -11.17 -7.43
CA ILE A 349 -8.59 -10.38 -8.55
C ILE A 349 -7.49 -9.90 -9.51
N SER A 350 -6.29 -9.64 -9.00
CA SER A 350 -5.13 -9.23 -9.78
C SER A 350 -3.84 -9.51 -9.01
N TYR A 351 -2.70 -9.21 -9.64
CA TYR A 351 -1.37 -9.40 -9.07
C TYR A 351 -0.51 -8.19 -9.37
N GLU A 352 0.35 -7.82 -8.43
CA GLU A 352 1.41 -6.84 -8.63
C GLU A 352 2.77 -7.52 -8.67
N GLY A 353 3.64 -7.02 -9.53
CA GLY A 353 5.06 -7.30 -9.47
C GLY A 353 5.76 -6.27 -8.60
N VAL A 354 6.62 -6.74 -7.70
CA VAL A 354 7.61 -5.89 -7.04
C VAL A 354 8.89 -5.94 -7.84
N TRP A 355 9.33 -4.78 -8.31
CA TRP A 355 10.44 -4.64 -9.23
C TRP A 355 11.57 -3.87 -8.58
N LYS A 356 12.81 -4.31 -8.80
CA LYS A 356 14.01 -3.72 -8.21
C LYS A 356 15.03 -3.34 -9.27
N LYS A 357 15.75 -2.25 -9.04
CA LYS A 357 16.97 -1.92 -9.77
C LYS A 357 18.06 -1.51 -8.78
N VAL A 358 19.23 -2.13 -8.90
CA VAL A 358 20.43 -1.69 -8.19
C VAL A 358 21.13 -0.65 -9.05
N LEU A 359 21.48 0.50 -8.46
CA LEU A 359 22.24 1.55 -9.10
C LEU A 359 23.72 1.34 -8.78
N ASP A 360 24.55 1.36 -9.83
CA ASP A 360 26.01 1.39 -9.72
C ASP A 360 26.53 2.67 -9.06
#